data_AF-A0A2D5GI25-F1
#
_entry.id   AF-A0A2D5GI25-F1
#
_cell.length_a   1.000
_cell.length_b   1.000
_cell.length_c   1.000
_cell.angle_alpha   90.00
_cell.angle_beta   90.00
_cell.angle_gamma   90.00
#
_symmetry.space_group_name_H-M   'P 1'
#
loop_
_entity.id
_entity.type
_entity.pdbx_description
1 polymer ?
#
loop_
_entity_poly.entity_id
_entity_poly.type
_entity_poly.pdbx_seq_one_letter_code
_entity_poly.pdbx_strand_id
1 'polypeptide(L)'
;MISAYWIYFYGGFVSQSIQVQQLLEQLIIALQQERLWLSEPPPVEAFNSTEPFCIDTMNFVQWLQFVFIARMQALLDAKVNLPTNASITPLAEEYFRMNGIKAPQVMEVLARLEQCLAQG
;
A
#
# COMPACT_ATOMS: atom_id res chain seq x y z
N MET A 1 -3.44 22.73 31.63
CA MET A 1 -4.30 22.90 30.43
C MET A 1 -3.62 22.19 29.28
N ILE A 2 -4.12 21.01 28.89
CA ILE A 2 -3.62 20.32 27.70
C ILE A 2 -4.11 21.13 26.50
N SER A 3 -3.19 21.65 25.69
CA SER A 3 -3.51 22.48 24.53
C SER A 3 -4.44 21.74 23.57
N ALA A 4 -5.53 22.38 23.13
CA ALA A 4 -6.51 21.82 22.20
C ALA A 4 -5.89 21.35 20.87
N TYR A 5 -4.71 21.85 20.51
CA TYR A 5 -3.94 21.41 19.35
C TYR A 5 -3.64 19.91 19.35
N TRP A 6 -3.40 19.30 20.52
CA TRP A 6 -3.13 17.87 20.59
C TRP A 6 -4.35 17.02 20.23
N ILE A 7 -5.56 17.49 20.55
CA ILE A 7 -6.80 16.74 20.26
C ILE A 7 -7.12 16.78 18.77
N TYR A 8 -6.94 17.94 18.11
CA TYR A 8 -7.18 18.05 16.66
C TYR A 8 -6.09 17.37 15.84
N PHE A 9 -4.82 17.56 16.20
CA PHE A 9 -3.69 16.95 15.48
C PHE A 9 -3.67 15.43 15.64
N TYR A 10 -3.82 14.94 16.88
CA TYR A 10 -3.88 13.50 17.13
C TYR A 10 -5.19 12.88 16.62
N GLY A 11 -6.31 13.60 16.71
CA GLY A 11 -7.61 13.16 16.18
C GLY A 11 -7.59 12.95 14.67
N GLY A 12 -7.05 13.91 13.90
CA GLY A 12 -6.91 13.77 12.44
C GLY A 12 -5.97 12.62 12.05
N PHE A 13 -4.84 12.50 12.73
CA PHE A 13 -3.87 11.42 12.52
C PHE A 13 -4.47 10.03 12.79
N VAL A 14 -5.20 9.86 13.90
CA VAL A 14 -5.87 8.59 14.23
C VAL A 14 -6.93 8.26 13.19
N SER A 15 -7.75 9.22 12.74
CA SER A 15 -8.75 8.98 11.70
C SER A 15 -8.13 8.54 10.36
N GLN A 16 -7.02 9.14 9.95
CA GLN A 16 -6.31 8.74 8.73
C GLN A 16 -5.74 7.33 8.84
N SER A 17 -5.06 7.00 9.95
CA SER A 17 -4.46 5.68 10.14
C SER A 17 -5.49 4.55 10.08
N ILE A 18 -6.69 4.76 10.65
CA ILE A 18 -7.81 3.81 10.60
C ILE A 18 -8.29 3.63 9.15
N GLN A 19 -8.43 4.72 8.39
CA GLN A 19 -8.88 4.64 7.00
C GLN A 19 -7.85 3.92 6.12
N VAL A 20 -6.56 4.18 6.31
CA VAL A 20 -5.48 3.49 5.61
C VAL A 20 -5.48 2.00 5.95
N GLN A 21 -5.65 1.64 7.23
CA GLN A 21 -5.76 0.23 7.63
C GLN A 21 -6.92 -0.48 6.91
N GLN A 22 -8.10 0.13 6.88
CA GLN A 22 -9.28 -0.44 6.19
C GLN A 22 -9.05 -0.59 4.68
N LEU A 23 -8.32 0.34 4.06
CA LEU A 23 -7.99 0.28 2.64
C LEU A 23 -6.94 -0.79 2.34
N LEU A 24 -5.98 -1.03 3.24
CA LEU A 24 -5.04 -2.16 3.11
C LEU A 24 -5.76 -3.50 3.22
N GLU A 25 -6.71 -3.65 4.15
CA GLU A 25 -7.54 -4.85 4.25
C GLU A 25 -8.38 -5.07 2.98
N GLN A 26 -8.98 -4.00 2.45
CA GLN A 26 -9.70 -4.05 1.16
C GLN A 26 -8.77 -4.43 0.00
N LEU A 27 -7.51 -3.96 0.01
CA LEU A 27 -6.55 -4.27 -1.04
C LEU A 27 -6.19 -5.76 -1.02
N ILE A 28 -5.98 -6.34 0.16
CA ILE A 28 -5.74 -7.77 0.34
C ILE A 28 -6.92 -8.59 -0.19
N ILE A 29 -8.15 -8.20 0.18
CA ILE A 29 -9.38 -8.87 -0.28
C ILE A 29 -9.50 -8.77 -1.82
N ALA A 30 -9.26 -7.59 -2.40
CA ALA A 30 -9.31 -7.38 -3.84
C ALA A 30 -8.28 -8.25 -4.58
N LEU A 31 -7.03 -8.30 -4.10
CA LEU A 31 -5.99 -9.16 -4.65
C LEU A 31 -6.39 -10.65 -4.61
N GLN A 32 -7.05 -11.10 -3.53
CA GLN A 32 -7.54 -12.48 -3.43
C GLN A 32 -8.69 -12.74 -4.42
N GLN A 33 -9.67 -11.85 -4.50
CA GLN A 33 -10.83 -11.98 -5.38
C GLN A 33 -10.44 -12.01 -6.86
N GLU A 34 -9.43 -11.22 -7.24
CA GLU A 34 -8.91 -11.14 -8.60
C GLU A 34 -7.80 -12.16 -8.89
N ARG A 35 -7.54 -13.09 -7.95
CA ARG A 35 -6.53 -14.16 -8.07
C ARG A 35 -5.10 -13.66 -8.29
N LEU A 36 -4.80 -12.48 -7.76
CA LEU A 36 -3.47 -11.87 -7.76
C LEU A 36 -2.70 -12.14 -6.47
N TRP A 37 -3.37 -12.57 -5.39
CA TRP A 37 -2.70 -12.89 -4.13
C TRP A 37 -1.74 -14.08 -4.29
N LEU A 38 -0.49 -13.89 -3.87
CA LEU A 38 0.56 -14.92 -3.95
C LEU A 38 0.70 -15.63 -2.61
N SER A 39 0.72 -16.96 -2.64
CA SER A 39 0.92 -17.79 -1.45
C SER A 39 2.39 -17.93 -1.06
N GLU A 40 3.30 -17.78 -2.02
CA GLU A 40 4.73 -17.95 -1.83
C GLU A 40 5.44 -16.59 -1.86
N PRO A 41 6.29 -16.27 -0.87
CA PRO A 41 7.09 -15.07 -0.88
C PRO A 41 8.19 -15.15 -1.96
N PRO A 42 8.69 -13.99 -2.44
CA PRO A 42 9.90 -13.95 -3.26
C PRO A 42 11.11 -14.56 -2.54
N PRO A 43 12.15 -14.99 -3.28
CA PRO A 43 13.44 -15.36 -2.70
C PRO A 43 13.99 -14.25 -1.81
N VAL A 44 14.73 -14.60 -0.76
CA VAL A 44 15.27 -13.62 0.21
C VAL A 44 16.15 -12.58 -0.50
N GLU A 45 16.87 -13.00 -1.53
CA GLU A 45 17.72 -12.16 -2.36
C GLU A 45 16.94 -11.05 -3.06
N ALA A 46 15.66 -11.27 -3.36
CA ALA A 46 14.84 -10.28 -4.04
C ALA A 46 14.61 -9.03 -3.17
N PHE A 47 14.60 -9.19 -1.84
CA PHE A 47 14.47 -8.07 -0.90
C PHE A 47 15.76 -7.25 -0.74
N ASN A 48 16.90 -7.76 -1.24
CA ASN A 48 18.18 -7.07 -1.19
C ASN A 48 18.42 -6.11 -2.36
N SER A 49 17.44 -5.96 -3.26
CA SER A 49 17.54 -5.01 -4.37
C SER A 49 17.75 -3.57 -3.87
N THR A 50 18.68 -2.87 -4.49
CA THR A 50 18.93 -1.44 -4.28
C THR A 50 18.13 -0.55 -5.22
N GLU A 51 17.45 -1.14 -6.21
CA GLU A 51 16.64 -0.40 -7.17
C GLU A 51 15.30 0.03 -6.55
N PRO A 52 14.75 1.19 -6.98
CA PRO A 52 13.42 1.60 -6.58
C PRO A 52 12.40 0.50 -6.88
N PHE A 53 11.56 0.20 -5.89
CA PHE A 53 10.49 -0.79 -5.98
C PHE A 53 10.96 -2.24 -6.26
N CYS A 54 12.25 -2.54 -6.07
CA CYS A 54 12.81 -3.86 -6.35
C CYS A 54 12.48 -4.36 -7.77
N ILE A 55 12.42 -3.46 -8.75
CA ILE A 55 11.90 -3.71 -10.11
C ILE A 55 12.73 -4.75 -10.89
N ASP A 56 13.98 -4.96 -10.50
CA ASP A 56 14.91 -5.92 -11.07
C ASP A 56 14.72 -7.34 -10.49
N THR A 57 14.16 -7.47 -9.28
CA THR A 57 14.07 -8.75 -8.56
C THR A 57 12.64 -9.21 -8.26
N MET A 58 11.65 -8.34 -8.36
CA MET A 58 10.24 -8.63 -8.10
C MET A 58 9.35 -8.17 -9.23
N ASN A 59 8.31 -8.94 -9.52
CA ASN A 59 7.20 -8.39 -10.29
C ASN A 59 6.35 -7.44 -9.42
N PHE A 60 5.49 -6.65 -10.07
CA PHE A 60 4.66 -5.66 -9.38
C PHE A 60 3.81 -6.26 -8.25
N VAL A 61 3.19 -7.42 -8.48
CA VAL A 61 2.29 -8.05 -7.51
C VAL A 61 3.06 -8.55 -6.28
N GLN A 62 4.25 -9.11 -6.48
CA GLN A 62 5.17 -9.47 -5.41
C GLN A 62 5.60 -8.25 -4.60
N TRP A 63 6.05 -7.19 -5.27
CA TRP A 63 6.42 -5.95 -4.60
C TRP A 63 5.25 -5.36 -3.80
N LEU A 64 4.05 -5.34 -4.40
CA LEU A 64 2.85 -4.80 -3.77
C LEU A 64 2.52 -5.55 -2.47
N GLN A 65 2.53 -6.88 -2.50
CA GLN A 65 2.18 -7.71 -1.35
C GLN A 65 3.27 -7.73 -0.27
N PHE A 66 4.51 -8.00 -0.67
CA PHE A 66 5.58 -8.34 0.28
C PHE A 66 6.44 -7.15 0.70
N VAL A 67 6.40 -6.04 -0.05
CA VAL A 67 7.13 -4.81 0.30
C VAL A 67 6.16 -3.72 0.71
N PHE A 68 5.22 -3.34 -0.17
CA PHE A 68 4.37 -2.19 0.08
C PHE A 68 3.37 -2.41 1.22
N ILE A 69 2.51 -3.45 1.13
CA ILE A 69 1.51 -3.74 2.17
C ILE A 69 2.19 -4.00 3.52
N ALA A 70 3.25 -4.81 3.54
CA ALA A 70 4.01 -5.11 4.75
C ALA A 70 4.60 -3.85 5.41
N ARG A 71 5.19 -2.94 4.60
CA ARG A 71 5.72 -1.67 5.10
C ARG A 71 4.62 -0.77 5.68
N MET A 72 3.49 -0.65 4.99
CA MET A 72 2.39 0.18 5.46
C MET A 72 1.82 -0.33 6.79
N GLN A 73 1.67 -1.65 6.94
CA GLN A 73 1.25 -2.26 8.19
C GLN A 73 2.24 -1.96 9.33
N ALA A 74 3.55 -2.08 9.09
CA ALA A 74 4.56 -1.78 10.09
C ALA A 74 4.54 -0.31 10.55
N LEU A 75 4.26 0.63 9.64
CA LEU A 75 4.13 2.05 9.99
C LEU A 75 2.89 2.33 10.82
N LEU A 76 1.76 1.70 10.49
CA LEU A 76 0.51 1.77 11.27
C LEU A 76 0.73 1.23 12.68
N ASP A 77 1.34 0.05 12.81
CA ASP A 77 1.61 -0.61 14.09
C ASP A 77 2.54 0.24 14.98
N ALA A 78 3.55 0.89 14.37
CA ALA A 78 4.46 1.79 15.05
C ALA A 78 3.83 3.17 15.39
N LYS A 79 2.61 3.47 14.90
CA LYS A 79 1.92 4.76 15.07
C LYS A 79 2.78 5.96 14.64
N VAL A 80 3.55 5.78 13.57
CA VAL A 80 4.37 6.83 12.97
C VAL A 80 3.70 7.41 11.74
N ASN A 81 4.21 8.55 11.27
CA ASN A 81 3.68 9.21 10.09
C ASN A 81 3.71 8.30 8.86
N LEU A 82 2.58 8.23 8.17
CA LEU A 82 2.42 7.51 6.91
C LEU A 82 3.05 8.31 5.76
N PRO A 83 3.55 7.65 4.71
CA PRO A 83 4.07 8.35 3.55
C PRO A 83 2.93 9.05 2.81
N THR A 84 3.11 10.33 2.48
CA THR A 84 2.09 11.14 1.79
C THR A 84 2.14 11.02 0.26
N ASN A 85 3.28 10.59 -0.30
CA ASN A 85 3.52 10.54 -1.75
C ASN A 85 3.71 9.11 -2.26
N ALA A 86 2.72 8.24 -2.04
CA ALA A 86 2.70 6.93 -2.70
C ALA A 86 2.13 7.07 -4.12
N SER A 87 2.89 6.66 -5.14
CA SER A 87 2.42 6.57 -6.52
C SER A 87 2.63 5.14 -7.04
N ILE A 88 1.57 4.37 -6.99
CA ILE A 88 1.44 2.93 -7.22
C ILE A 88 0.50 2.68 -8.39
N THR A 89 -0.60 3.43 -8.50
CA THR A 89 -1.61 3.29 -9.55
C THR A 89 -0.99 3.25 -10.95
N PRO A 90 -0.05 4.14 -11.34
CA PRO A 90 0.56 4.08 -12.67
C PRO A 90 1.37 2.80 -12.92
N LEU A 91 2.04 2.27 -11.88
CA LEU A 91 2.80 1.02 -11.96
C LEU A 91 1.86 -0.18 -12.13
N ALA A 92 0.75 -0.17 -11.39
CA ALA A 92 -0.29 -1.18 -11.48
C ALA A 92 -0.93 -1.21 -12.87
N GLU A 93 -1.31 -0.04 -13.40
CA GLU A 93 -1.87 0.12 -14.74
C GLU A 93 -0.95 -0.45 -15.81
N GLU A 94 0.33 -0.07 -15.78
CA GLU A 94 1.31 -0.53 -16.76
C GLU A 94 1.52 -2.04 -16.67
N TYR A 95 1.72 -2.58 -15.45
CA TYR A 95 1.87 -4.02 -15.25
C TYR A 95 0.64 -4.81 -15.71
N PHE A 96 -0.57 -4.39 -15.34
CA PHE A 96 -1.80 -5.07 -15.74
C PHE A 96 -2.03 -5.00 -17.24
N ARG A 97 -1.77 -3.84 -17.87
CA ARG A 97 -1.85 -3.66 -19.33
C ARG A 97 -0.88 -4.57 -20.06
N MET A 98 0.39 -4.63 -19.65
CA MET A 98 1.41 -5.47 -20.28
C MET A 98 1.11 -6.97 -20.17
N ASN A 99 0.44 -7.39 -19.09
CA ASN A 99 0.15 -8.80 -18.81
C ASN A 99 -1.30 -9.22 -19.14
N GLY A 100 -2.12 -8.31 -19.70
CA GLY A 100 -3.52 -8.60 -20.03
C GLY A 100 -4.41 -8.90 -18.82
N ILE A 101 -4.03 -8.42 -17.64
CA ILE A 101 -4.73 -8.63 -16.37
C ILE A 101 -5.86 -7.60 -16.26
N LYS A 102 -7.05 -8.06 -15.83
CA LYS A 102 -8.17 -7.16 -15.49
C LYS A 102 -8.38 -7.20 -13.99
N ALA A 103 -8.06 -6.10 -13.33
CA ALA A 103 -8.01 -5.98 -11.88
C ALA A 103 -8.72 -4.71 -11.36
N PRO A 104 -9.99 -4.46 -11.73
CA PRO A 104 -10.66 -3.19 -11.44
C PRO A 104 -10.83 -2.91 -9.93
N GLN A 105 -11.05 -3.93 -9.11
CA GLN A 105 -11.16 -3.75 -7.66
C GLN A 105 -9.82 -3.36 -7.04
N VAL A 106 -8.72 -3.99 -7.47
CA VAL A 106 -7.38 -3.60 -7.00
C VAL A 106 -7.06 -2.16 -7.41
N MET A 107 -7.35 -1.78 -8.67
CA MET A 107 -7.13 -0.43 -9.15
C MET A 107 -7.92 0.63 -8.36
N GLU A 108 -9.19 0.36 -8.07
CA GLU A 108 -10.03 1.26 -7.28
C GLU A 108 -9.47 1.46 -5.86
N VAL A 109 -9.09 0.37 -5.19
CA VAL A 109 -8.56 0.44 -3.82
C VAL A 109 -7.21 1.16 -3.78
N LEU A 110 -6.32 0.92 -4.75
CA LEU A 110 -5.05 1.62 -4.85
C LEU A 110 -5.24 3.13 -4.99
N ALA A 111 -6.13 3.58 -5.88
CA ALA A 111 -6.40 5.01 -6.05
C ALA A 111 -6.97 5.65 -4.77
N ARG A 112 -7.90 4.95 -4.08
CA ARG A 112 -8.45 5.41 -2.79
C ARG A 112 -7.39 5.48 -1.69
N LEU A 113 -6.46 4.53 -1.68
CA LEU A 113 -5.33 4.50 -0.75
C LEU A 113 -4.40 5.70 -0.97
N GLU A 114 -3.98 5.95 -2.22
CA GLU A 114 -3.16 7.12 -2.56
C GLU A 114 -3.83 8.44 -2.18
N GLN A 115 -5.12 8.58 -2.46
CA GLN A 115 -5.89 9.78 -2.07
C GLN A 115 -5.94 9.96 -0.55
N CYS A 116 -6.11 8.88 0.22
CA CYS A 116 -6.11 8.93 1.67
C CYS A 116 -4.73 9.32 2.24
N LEU A 117 -3.66 8.82 1.63
CA LEU A 117 -2.29 9.15 2.01
C LEU A 117 -1.94 10.61 1.70
N ALA A 118 -2.41 11.14 0.57
CA ALA A 118 -2.15 12.52 0.15
C ALA A 118 -2.85 13.58 1.03
N GLN A 119 -3.80 13.18 1.89
CA GLN A 119 -4.53 14.06 2.80
C GLN A 119 -3.84 14.24 4.18
N GLY A 120 -2.72 13.54 4.41
CA GLY A 120 -1.96 13.56 5.67
C GLY A 120 -0.89 14.63 5.77
#